data_AF-A0A519EPP1-F1
#
_entry.id   AF-A0A519EPP1-F1
#
_cell.length_a   1.000
_cell.length_b   1.000
_cell.length_c   1.000
_cell.angle_alpha   90.00
_cell.angle_beta   90.00
_cell.angle_gamma   90.00
#
_symmetry.space_group_name_H-M   'P 1'
#
loop_
_entity.id
_entity.type
_entity.pdbx_description
1 polymer ?
#
loop_
_entity_poly.entity_id
_entity_poly.type
_entity_poly.pdbx_seq_one_letter_code
_entity_poly.pdbx_strand_id
1 'polypeptide(L)'
;MQAINSTHPKIKALATRAMDFKESSDHCTGKTETWTEINFDTFARLMIEECIGVAGKNAQPSDPDLVSIDTLKSALRTHFGL
;
A
#
# COMPACT_ATOMS: atom_id res chain seq x y z
N MET A 1 0.19 18.68 7.34
CA MET A 1 -0.45 17.44 6.86
C MET A 1 -0.96 17.67 5.44
N GLN A 2 -0.29 17.12 4.42
CA GLN A 2 -0.90 17.04 3.09
C GLN A 2 -1.97 15.95 3.14
N ALA A 3 -3.24 16.36 3.10
CA ALA A 3 -4.33 15.42 2.92
C ALA A 3 -4.18 14.82 1.51
N ILE A 4 -3.85 13.53 1.45
CA ILE A 4 -3.85 12.78 0.19
C ILE A 4 -5.32 12.74 -0.27
N ASN A 5 -5.68 13.67 -1.14
CA ASN A 5 -6.96 13.68 -1.87
C ASN A 5 -6.85 12.65 -3.00
N SER A 6 -6.74 11.37 -2.66
CA SER A 6 -6.93 10.32 -3.66
C SER A 6 -8.42 10.07 -3.82
N THR A 7 -8.91 10.05 -5.06
CA THR A 7 -10.26 9.65 -5.46
C THR A 7 -10.63 8.21 -5.03
N HIS A 8 -9.66 7.45 -4.52
CA HIS A 8 -9.78 6.04 -4.13
C HIS A 8 -9.53 5.86 -2.63
N PRO A 9 -10.58 5.82 -1.78
CA PRO A 9 -10.44 5.76 -0.32
C PRO A 9 -9.63 4.54 0.17
N LYS A 10 -9.63 3.45 -0.59
CA LYS A 10 -8.82 2.25 -0.30
C LYS A 10 -7.32 2.49 -0.46
N ILE A 11 -6.91 3.21 -1.51
CA ILE A 11 -5.51 3.59 -1.73
C ILE A 11 -5.04 4.51 -0.61
N LYS A 12 -5.87 5.47 -0.19
CA LYS A 12 -5.58 6.33 0.96
C LYS A 12 -5.40 5.53 2.25
N ALA A 13 -6.24 4.53 2.50
CA ALA A 13 -6.11 3.68 3.68
C ALA A 13 -4.78 2.90 3.69
N LEU A 14 -4.35 2.39 2.54
CA LEU A 14 -3.04 1.74 2.40
C LEU A 14 -1.88 2.72 2.62
N ALA A 15 -1.96 3.92 2.04
CA ALA A 15 -0.95 4.96 2.23
C ALA A 15 -0.82 5.35 3.72
N THR A 16 -1.94 5.44 4.43
CA THR A 16 -1.96 5.68 5.88
C THR A 16 -1.31 4.55 6.67
N ARG A 17 -1.59 3.28 6.32
CA ARG A 17 -0.96 2.12 6.97
C ARG A 17 0.53 2.02 6.70
N ALA A 18 0.99 2.57 5.58
CA ALA A 18 2.38 2.60 5.18
C ALA A 18 3.12 3.88 5.62
N MET A 19 2.51 4.74 6.45
CA MET A 19 3.20 5.92 6.96
C MET A 19 4.24 5.52 8.01
N ASP A 20 5.47 5.97 7.79
CA ASP A 20 6.58 5.87 8.73
C ASP A 20 6.88 7.24 9.33
N PHE A 21 7.22 7.22 10.62
CA PHE A 21 7.77 8.39 11.30
C PHE A 21 9.28 8.45 11.06
N LYS A 22 9.76 9.61 10.61
CA LYS A 22 11.18 9.91 10.42
C LYS A 22 11.60 11.00 11.39
N GLU A 23 12.78 10.82 11.95
CA GLU A 23 13.42 11.78 12.82
C GLU A 23 14.86 11.97 12.35
N SER A 24 15.28 13.23 12.26
CA SER A 24 16.68 13.61 12.06
C SER A 24 17.08 14.54 13.17
N SER A 25 18.21 14.23 13.82
CA SER A 25 18.82 15.10 14.81
C SER A 25 20.12 15.64 14.24
N ASP A 26 20.24 16.97 14.22
CA ASP A 26 21.48 17.63 13.88
C ASP A 26 22.31 17.82 15.16
N HIS A 27 23.38 17.02 15.26
CA HIS A 27 24.30 17.04 16.40
C HIS A 27 24.99 18.40 16.58
N CYS A 28 25.11 19.21 15.54
CA CYS A 28 25.78 20.51 15.58
C CYS A 28 24.86 21.64 16.06
N THR A 29 23.57 21.58 15.75
CA THR A 29 22.60 22.64 16.12
C THR A 29 21.68 22.26 17.27
N GLY A 30 21.68 20.99 17.69
CA GLY A 30 20.78 20.45 18.71
C GLY A 30 19.31 20.46 18.29
N LYS A 31 19.04 20.69 17.00
CA LYS A 31 17.69 20.69 16.45
C LYS A 31 17.30 19.28 16.03
N THR A 32 16.08 18.91 16.39
CA THR A 32 15.43 17.68 15.93
C THR A 32 14.31 18.05 14.97
N GLU A 33 14.35 17.49 13.78
CA GLU A 33 13.26 17.58 12.80
C GLU A 33 12.56 16.24 12.73
N THR A 34 11.23 16.28 12.75
CA THR A 34 10.38 15.10 12.65
C THR A 34 9.37 15.31 11.54
N TRP A 35 9.16 14.27 10.75
CA TRP A 35 8.20 14.29 9.67
C TRP A 35 7.68 12.87 9.40
N THR A 36 6.57 12.78 8.67
CA THR A 36 5.97 11.51 8.29
C THR A 36 6.08 11.33 6.78
N GLU A 37 6.53 10.16 6.36
CA GLU A 37 6.63 9.80 4.95
C GLU A 37 5.90 8.50 4.69
N ILE A 38 5.49 8.27 3.44
CA ILE A 38 4.99 6.97 3.03
C ILE A 38 6.20 6.09 2.73
N ASN A 39 6.28 4.94 3.40
CA ASN A 39 7.20 3.88 3.04
C ASN A 39 6.66 3.15 1.80
N PHE A 40 7.30 3.38 0.65
CA PHE A 40 6.87 2.80 -0.61
C PHE A 40 7.00 1.27 -0.66
N ASP A 41 7.98 0.67 0.04
CA ASP A 41 8.09 -0.80 0.12
C ASP A 41 6.91 -1.39 0.87
N THR A 42 6.62 -0.85 2.05
CA THR A 42 5.45 -1.25 2.86
C THR A 42 4.16 -1.04 2.08
N PHE A 43 4.02 0.10 1.40
CA PHE A 43 2.84 0.40 0.60
C PHE A 43 2.64 -0.59 -0.55
N ALA A 44 3.71 -0.88 -1.31
CA ALA A 44 3.66 -1.83 -2.43
C ALA A 44 3.30 -3.24 -1.94
N ARG A 45 3.90 -3.68 -0.84
CA ARG A 45 3.59 -4.97 -0.21
C ARG A 45 2.12 -5.07 0.20
N LEU A 46 1.60 -4.07 0.91
CA LEU A 46 0.21 -4.02 1.33
C LEU A 46 -0.76 -4.04 0.14
N MET A 47 -0.42 -3.36 -0.96
CA MET A 47 -1.22 -3.37 -2.18
C MET A 47 -1.27 -4.76 -2.82
N ILE A 48 -0.13 -5.45 -2.89
CA ILE A 48 -0.05 -6.81 -3.45
C ILE A 48 -0.81 -7.80 -2.57
N GLU A 49 -0.66 -7.73 -1.24
CA GLU A 49 -1.39 -8.57 -0.28
C GLU A 49 -2.92 -8.45 -0.44
N GLU A 50 -3.44 -7.23 -0.56
CA GLU A 50 -4.87 -6.99 -0.81
C GLU A 50 -5.31 -7.57 -2.17
N CYS A 51 -4.49 -7.43 -3.23
CA CYS A 51 -4.78 -8.00 -4.53
C CYS A 51 -4.80 -9.53 -4.51
N ILE A 52 -3.86 -10.16 -3.79
CA ILE A 52 -3.83 -11.62 -3.58
C ILE A 52 -5.07 -12.06 -2.81
N GLY A 53 -5.44 -11.33 -1.74
CA GLY A 53 -6.65 -11.63 -0.96
C GLY A 53 -7.94 -11.54 -1.76
N VAL A 54 -8.00 -10.68 -2.78
CA VAL A 54 -9.12 -10.60 -3.73
C VAL A 54 -9.04 -11.70 -4.80
N ALA A 55 -7.85 -11.97 -5.33
CA ALA A 55 -7.60 -13.00 -6.33
C ALA A 55 -7.95 -14.40 -5.80
N GLY A 56 -7.54 -14.72 -4.57
CA GLY A 56 -7.80 -16.02 -3.93
C GLY A 56 -9.28 -16.28 -3.66
N LYS A 57 -10.11 -15.23 -3.51
CA LYS A 57 -11.58 -15.36 -3.38
C LYS A 57 -12.26 -15.74 -4.71
N ASN A 58 -11.58 -15.52 -5.84
CA ASN A 58 -12.09 -15.78 -7.19
C ASN A 58 -11.41 -16.99 -7.86
N ALA A 59 -10.44 -17.63 -7.20
CA ALA A 59 -9.75 -18.81 -7.71
C ALA A 59 -10.66 -20.04 -7.64
N GLN A 60 -10.74 -20.79 -8.74
CA GLN A 60 -11.34 -22.12 -8.74
C GLN A 60 -10.57 -23.03 -7.77
N PRO A 61 -11.24 -23.94 -7.05
CA PRO A 61 -10.63 -24.76 -6.00
C PRO A 61 -9.53 -25.73 -6.48
N SER A 62 -9.28 -25.81 -7.79
CA SER A 62 -8.29 -26.71 -8.38
C SER A 62 -6.86 -26.16 -8.44
N ASP A 63 -6.61 -24.87 -8.15
CA ASP A 63 -5.23 -24.36 -8.12
C ASP A 63 -5.05 -23.08 -7.27
N PRO A 64 -4.83 -23.21 -5.95
CA PRO A 64 -4.69 -22.07 -5.05
C PRO A 64 -3.36 -21.30 -5.22
N ASP A 65 -2.37 -21.85 -5.94
CA ASP A 65 -1.01 -21.29 -6.04
C ASP A 65 -0.78 -20.47 -7.33
N LEU A 66 -1.70 -20.46 -8.28
CA LEU A 66 -1.56 -19.77 -9.56
C LEU A 66 -2.22 -18.39 -9.56
N VAL A 67 -1.70 -17.48 -8.72
CA VAL A 67 -1.99 -16.05 -8.85
C VAL A 67 -1.30 -15.52 -10.12
N SER A 68 -2.04 -15.48 -11.22
CA SER A 68 -1.53 -14.93 -12.49
C SER A 68 -1.49 -13.40 -12.48
N ILE A 69 -0.64 -12.84 -13.35
CA ILE A 69 -0.58 -11.38 -13.59
C ILE A 69 -1.96 -10.84 -13.99
N ASP A 70 -2.73 -11.58 -14.77
CA ASP A 70 -4.05 -11.13 -15.22
C ASP A 70 -5.08 -11.17 -14.09
N THR A 71 -4.96 -12.13 -13.17
CA THR A 71 -5.77 -12.15 -11.95
C THR A 71 -5.45 -10.95 -11.05
N LEU A 72 -4.17 -10.57 -10.92
CA LEU A 72 -3.76 -9.38 -10.18
C LEU A 72 -4.24 -8.08 -10.85
N LYS A 73 -4.15 -7.96 -12.18
CA LYS A 73 -4.71 -6.82 -12.93
C LYS A 73 -6.22 -6.71 -12.72
N SER A 74 -6.95 -7.83 -12.73
CA SER A 74 -8.38 -7.85 -12.45
C SER A 74 -8.66 -7.40 -11.01
N ALA A 75 -7.88 -7.88 -10.04
CA ALA A 75 -8.00 -7.47 -8.65
C ALA A 75 -7.75 -5.96 -8.48
N LEU A 76 -6.76 -5.38 -9.16
CA LEU A 76 -6.50 -3.94 -9.15
C LEU A 76 -7.70 -3.15 -9.67
N ARG A 77 -8.28 -3.56 -10.79
CA ARG A 77 -9.48 -2.96 -11.37
C ARG A 77 -10.69 -3.06 -10.45
N THR A 78 -11.01 -4.26 -9.99
CA THR A 78 -12.22 -4.52 -9.18
C THR A 78 -12.11 -3.95 -7.77
N HIS A 79 -10.93 -4.04 -7.16
CA HIS A 79 -10.75 -3.65 -5.77
C HIS A 79 -10.42 -2.16 -5.63
N PHE A 80 -9.55 -1.61 -6.48
CA PHE A 80 -9.09 -0.23 -6.38
C PHE A 80 -9.70 0.71 -7.43
N GLY A 81 -10.28 0.19 -8.51
CA GLY A 81 -10.84 1.02 -9.59
C GLY A 81 -9.78 1.62 -10.52
N LEU A 82 -8.63 0.95 -10.64
CA LEU A 82 -7.48 1.34 -11.48
C LEU A 82 -7.57 0.76 -12.89
#